data_AF-A0A401YEA8-F1
#
_entry.id   AF-A0A401YEA8-F1
#
_cell.length_a   1.000
_cell.length_b   1.000
_cell.length_c   1.000
_cell.angle_alpha   90.00
_cell.angle_beta   90.00
_cell.angle_gamma   90.00
#
_symmetry.space_group_name_H-M   'P 1'
#
loop_
_entity.id
_entity.type
_entity.pdbx_description
1 polymer ?
#
loop_
_entity_poly.entity_id
_entity_poly.type
_entity_poly.pdbx_seq_one_letter_code
_entity_poly.pdbx_strand_id
1 'polypeptide(L)'
;MQRRTFLKGSAVAALAAVPLTTSLSGSASAADIPVASLTALQSAINGAAPGDRIVVADGTYTVPSGGSITISGKNGTSAAPITIVSKTRGGVVLRGERGFVLSNSTNIVISGFAFRQSTTLDIPTNCSAIRLTRNDFQFADDGDPYWVVVRANDTKIDRNHFHNKTTTGIFVVVDGPNKTDMAQNVQIFRNHFSDHSFTGDNGGEPIRFGVSGRALANAGGKVEYNLFERCNGDPEAISVKSSGNTIRYNTIRDSKGGIVLRHGNGSTVEGNYLIGGFDGVRIYGNDHVIVNNYLSGLSGRALVVGSGSTRDHNPSETETQRRGNDACDRAVIAHNTLIDNAGMLEGETRAFEPQNVTIADNLLVGDSGDLVAMGATTGFTWKSNLLWGAAGNGNIPAGGFIRANPLLAQGADGVSRLTAGSPAIGAATGSTAVADDIDGDQRGSVRDIGADEYSTGPALRHPLTAADVGPNAP
;
A
#
# COMPACT_ATOMS: atom_id res chain seq x y z
N MET A 1 59.83 55.30 40.74
CA MET A 1 58.96 54.29 40.10
C MET A 1 59.29 52.94 40.71
N GLN A 2 58.42 52.45 41.59
CA GLN A 2 58.70 51.30 42.47
C GLN A 2 58.43 49.96 41.79
N ARG A 3 59.39 49.05 41.91
CA ARG A 3 59.26 47.61 41.67
C ARG A 3 58.36 46.98 42.72
N ARG A 4 57.42 46.10 42.32
CA ARG A 4 56.84 45.09 43.22
C ARG A 4 56.69 43.72 42.55
N THR A 5 57.19 42.77 43.32
CA THR A 5 57.47 41.34 43.18
C THR A 5 56.21 40.45 43.26
N PHE A 6 56.25 39.31 42.56
CA PHE A 6 55.58 38.00 42.70
C PHE A 6 54.28 37.83 43.53
N LEU A 7 53.34 37.02 43.00
CA LEU A 7 53.06 35.65 43.48
C LEU A 7 52.12 34.93 42.46
N LYS A 8 52.59 33.83 41.86
CA LYS A 8 51.75 32.85 41.16
C LYS A 8 51.43 31.73 42.16
N GLY A 9 50.20 31.65 42.62
CA GLY A 9 49.69 30.50 43.37
C GLY A 9 49.11 29.47 42.40
N SER A 10 49.70 28.29 42.37
CA SER A 10 49.16 27.11 41.68
C SER A 10 48.28 26.33 42.67
N ALA A 11 46.97 26.32 42.45
CA ALA A 11 46.07 25.35 43.09
C ALA A 11 45.89 24.16 42.14
N VAL A 12 46.47 23.02 42.50
CA VAL A 12 46.24 21.74 41.83
C VAL A 12 44.97 21.13 42.44
N ALA A 13 43.87 21.17 41.69
CA ALA A 13 42.69 20.38 42.01
C ALA A 13 42.86 18.98 41.40
N ALA A 14 43.07 17.99 42.25
CA ALA A 14 43.04 16.58 41.85
C ALA A 14 41.60 16.17 41.52
N LEU A 15 41.24 16.12 40.24
CA LEU A 15 40.05 15.40 39.79
C LEU A 15 40.35 13.91 39.83
N ALA A 16 39.71 13.20 40.76
CA ALA A 16 39.68 11.75 40.79
C ALA A 16 39.01 11.24 39.51
N ALA A 17 39.76 10.44 38.73
CA ALA A 17 39.22 9.71 37.59
C ALA A 17 38.27 8.62 38.12
N VAL A 18 36.97 8.87 38.00
CA VAL A 18 35.96 7.82 38.14
C VAL A 18 36.07 6.94 36.88
N PRO A 19 36.32 5.62 36.99
CA PRO A 19 36.32 4.77 35.83
C PRO A 19 34.90 4.74 35.28
N LEU A 20 34.72 5.32 34.09
CA LEU A 20 33.50 5.18 33.31
C LEU A 20 33.45 3.72 32.85
N THR A 21 32.80 2.86 33.64
CA THR A 21 32.43 1.51 33.20
C THR A 21 31.40 1.66 32.10
N THR A 22 31.87 1.75 30.85
CA THR A 22 31.03 1.53 29.69
C THR A 22 30.58 0.07 29.72
N SER A 23 29.43 -0.18 30.33
CA SER A 23 28.70 -1.42 30.12
C SER A 23 28.35 -1.47 28.63
N LEU A 24 29.17 -2.18 27.85
CA LEU A 24 28.79 -2.66 26.54
C LEU A 24 27.56 -3.53 26.75
N SER A 25 26.37 -2.96 26.55
CA SER A 25 25.13 -3.70 26.37
C SER A 25 25.25 -4.41 25.02
N GLY A 26 26.01 -5.52 25.00
CA GLY A 26 25.98 -6.44 23.88
C GLY A 26 24.53 -6.85 23.67
N SER A 27 23.99 -6.58 22.49
CA SER A 27 22.76 -7.20 22.03
C SER A 27 23.00 -8.70 21.93
N ALA A 28 22.89 -9.40 23.06
CA ALA A 28 22.86 -10.85 23.06
C ALA A 28 21.61 -11.25 22.29
N SER A 29 21.78 -11.66 21.03
CA SER A 29 20.74 -12.40 20.33
C SER A 29 20.45 -13.62 21.18
N ALA A 30 19.23 -13.77 21.68
CA ALA A 30 18.81 -14.98 22.34
C ALA A 30 19.13 -16.17 21.41
N ALA A 31 19.65 -17.25 21.97
CA ALA A 31 19.96 -18.45 21.20
C ALA A 31 18.67 -18.99 20.56
N ASP A 32 18.79 -19.57 19.36
CA ASP A 32 17.66 -20.22 18.69
C ASP A 32 17.07 -21.31 19.60
N ILE A 33 15.74 -21.36 19.68
CA ILE A 33 14.97 -22.40 20.37
C ILE A 33 14.43 -23.35 19.28
N PRO A 34 15.15 -24.42 18.92
CA PRO A 34 14.70 -25.33 17.88
C PRO A 34 13.53 -26.19 18.37
N VAL A 35 12.49 -26.32 17.53
CA VAL A 35 11.33 -27.18 17.79
C VAL A 35 11.01 -28.01 16.56
N ALA A 36 10.52 -29.24 16.75
CA ALA A 36 10.24 -30.17 15.65
C ALA A 36 8.84 -30.81 15.72
N SER A 37 7.99 -30.38 16.64
CA SER A 37 6.60 -30.87 16.79
C SER A 37 5.66 -29.72 17.21
N LEU A 38 4.36 -29.88 16.99
CA LEU A 38 3.36 -28.90 17.44
C LEU A 38 3.38 -28.72 18.97
N THR A 39 3.56 -29.80 19.72
CA THR A 39 3.67 -29.75 21.19
C THR A 39 4.91 -28.95 21.62
N ALA A 40 6.07 -29.21 21.00
CA ALA A 40 7.30 -28.47 21.31
C ALA A 40 7.18 -26.98 20.93
N LEU A 41 6.57 -26.69 19.77
CA LEU A 41 6.27 -25.32 19.34
C LEU A 41 5.37 -24.60 20.36
N GLN A 42 4.27 -25.24 20.78
CA GLN A 42 3.37 -24.65 21.76
C GLN A 42 4.06 -24.42 23.11
N SER A 43 4.86 -25.38 23.59
CA SER A 43 5.65 -25.23 24.81
C SER A 43 6.65 -24.08 24.72
N ALA A 44 7.35 -23.94 23.58
CA ALA A 44 8.29 -22.85 23.36
C ALA A 44 7.58 -21.48 23.34
N ILE A 45 6.44 -21.37 22.65
CA ILE A 45 5.63 -20.14 22.65
C ILE A 45 5.18 -19.80 24.08
N ASN A 46 4.71 -20.79 24.85
CA ASN A 46 4.27 -20.61 26.23
C ASN A 46 5.40 -20.14 27.16
N GLY A 47 6.65 -20.50 26.87
CA GLY A 47 7.83 -20.06 27.62
C GLY A 47 8.49 -18.78 27.11
N ALA A 48 8.09 -18.27 25.95
CA ALA A 48 8.82 -17.22 25.25
C ALA A 48 8.87 -15.88 26.02
N ALA A 49 10.04 -15.26 26.02
CA ALA A 49 10.38 -13.94 26.54
C ALA A 49 10.84 -13.00 25.42
N PRO A 50 10.85 -11.66 25.64
CA PRO A 50 11.33 -10.70 24.64
C PRO A 50 12.70 -11.08 24.04
N GLY A 51 12.78 -11.11 22.72
CA GLY A 51 13.99 -11.45 21.97
C GLY A 51 14.14 -12.94 21.62
N ASP A 52 13.32 -13.82 22.19
CA ASP A 52 13.38 -15.25 21.88
C ASP A 52 13.07 -15.52 20.40
N ARG A 53 13.81 -16.47 19.84
CA ARG A 53 13.68 -16.92 18.45
C ARG A 53 13.39 -18.41 18.39
N ILE A 54 12.13 -18.76 18.16
CA ILE A 54 11.64 -20.14 18.06
C ILE A 54 11.76 -20.59 16.60
N VAL A 55 12.66 -21.53 16.33
CA VAL A 55 12.95 -22.03 14.99
C VAL A 55 12.28 -23.39 14.77
N VAL A 56 11.28 -23.41 13.91
CA VAL A 56 10.49 -24.61 13.60
C VAL A 56 11.18 -25.40 12.49
N ALA A 57 11.54 -26.66 12.77
CA ALA A 57 12.15 -27.55 11.79
C ALA A 57 11.24 -27.75 10.56
N ASP A 58 11.84 -27.95 9.39
CA ASP A 58 11.09 -28.17 8.16
C ASP A 58 10.22 -29.42 8.26
N GLY A 59 9.00 -29.35 7.72
CA GLY A 59 8.02 -30.41 7.80
C GLY A 59 6.60 -29.93 7.58
N THR A 60 5.68 -30.88 7.50
CA THR A 60 4.24 -30.61 7.48
C THR A 60 3.66 -30.81 8.88
N TYR A 61 2.99 -29.79 9.38
CA TYR A 61 2.37 -29.76 10.70
C TYR A 61 0.87 -29.58 10.54
N THR A 62 0.11 -30.64 10.82
CA THR A 62 -1.35 -30.61 10.77
C THR A 62 -1.89 -30.28 12.16
N VAL A 63 -2.46 -29.09 12.32
CA VAL A 63 -3.18 -28.71 13.53
C VAL A 63 -4.47 -29.54 13.62
N PRO A 64 -4.73 -30.26 14.74
CA PRO A 64 -5.94 -31.05 14.89
C PRO A 64 -7.21 -30.20 14.77
N SER A 65 -8.31 -30.81 14.30
CA SER A 65 -9.62 -30.14 14.22
C SER A 65 -10.03 -29.53 15.57
N GLY A 66 -10.54 -28.31 15.56
CA GLY A 66 -10.86 -27.52 16.75
C GLY A 66 -9.66 -27.03 17.57
N GLY A 67 -8.43 -27.40 17.21
CA GLY A 67 -7.19 -26.94 17.85
C GLY A 67 -6.60 -25.69 17.21
N SER A 68 -5.56 -25.13 17.84
CA SER A 68 -4.80 -23.97 17.35
C SER A 68 -3.38 -23.94 17.93
N ILE A 69 -2.49 -23.19 17.27
CA ILE A 69 -1.20 -22.78 17.84
C ILE A 69 -1.41 -21.43 18.51
N THR A 70 -1.47 -21.41 19.83
CA THR A 70 -1.92 -20.22 20.58
C THR A 70 -0.74 -19.33 20.98
N ILE A 71 -0.85 -18.03 20.69
CA ILE A 71 0.06 -16.97 21.14
C ILE A 71 -0.75 -16.05 22.05
N SER A 72 -0.71 -16.32 23.36
CA SER A 72 -1.52 -15.61 24.37
C SER A 72 -0.64 -14.98 25.44
N GLY A 73 -0.83 -13.69 25.70
CA GLY A 73 -0.07 -12.97 26.74
C GLY A 73 1.41 -12.81 26.42
N LYS A 74 1.79 -12.80 25.13
CA LYS A 74 3.20 -12.76 24.70
C LYS A 74 3.58 -11.37 24.23
N ASN A 75 4.58 -10.78 24.88
CA ASN A 75 4.91 -9.38 24.69
C ASN A 75 6.42 -9.27 24.51
N GLY A 76 6.85 -9.11 23.25
CA GLY A 76 8.21 -8.65 22.95
C GLY A 76 8.33 -7.13 23.11
N THR A 77 9.46 -6.58 22.68
CA THR A 77 9.65 -5.13 22.53
C THR A 77 9.98 -4.79 21.08
N SER A 78 9.92 -3.51 20.71
CA SER A 78 10.34 -3.06 19.38
C SER A 78 11.81 -3.40 19.06
N ALA A 79 12.68 -3.42 20.08
CA ALA A 79 14.09 -3.79 19.95
C ALA A 79 14.33 -5.31 20.07
N ALA A 80 13.42 -6.05 20.71
CA ALA A 80 13.53 -7.47 20.97
C ALA A 80 12.16 -8.16 20.81
N PRO A 81 11.66 -8.31 19.57
CA PRO A 81 10.40 -9.00 19.32
C PRO A 81 10.53 -10.49 19.62
N ILE A 82 9.42 -11.16 19.94
CA ILE A 82 9.37 -12.62 19.97
C ILE A 82 9.20 -13.10 18.53
N THR A 83 10.14 -13.91 18.05
CA THR A 83 10.15 -14.39 16.66
C THR A 83 9.83 -15.87 16.60
N ILE A 84 8.78 -16.22 15.85
CA ILE A 84 8.44 -17.60 15.50
C ILE A 84 8.72 -17.75 14.01
N VAL A 85 9.62 -18.66 13.64
CA VAL A 85 10.17 -18.69 12.28
C VAL A 85 10.39 -20.12 11.79
N SER A 86 10.12 -20.37 10.52
CA SER A 86 10.51 -21.62 9.85
C SER A 86 12.03 -21.72 9.73
N LYS A 87 12.60 -22.92 9.89
CA LYS A 87 14.03 -23.16 9.68
C LYS A 87 14.46 -22.77 8.26
N THR A 88 13.76 -23.29 7.27
CA THR A 88 13.88 -22.85 5.87
C THR A 88 12.60 -22.13 5.47
N ARG A 89 12.72 -20.99 4.78
CA ARG A 89 11.55 -20.25 4.28
C ARG A 89 10.70 -21.14 3.38
N GLY A 90 9.41 -21.26 3.68
CA GLY A 90 8.46 -22.18 3.03
C GLY A 90 8.60 -23.64 3.47
N GLY A 91 9.62 -23.99 4.25
CA GLY A 91 9.91 -25.37 4.69
C GLY A 91 8.94 -25.90 5.74
N VAL A 92 8.20 -25.02 6.42
CA VAL A 92 7.18 -25.39 7.42
C VAL A 92 5.80 -25.17 6.83
N VAL A 93 5.13 -26.28 6.47
CA VAL A 93 3.77 -26.26 5.95
C VAL A 93 2.79 -26.46 7.10
N LEU A 94 1.97 -25.45 7.38
CA LEU A 94 0.91 -25.53 8.39
C LEU A 94 -0.43 -25.84 7.74
N ARG A 95 -1.04 -26.97 8.13
CA ARG A 95 -2.35 -27.44 7.67
C ARG A 95 -3.33 -27.55 8.84
N GLY A 96 -4.59 -27.83 8.52
CA GLY A 96 -5.68 -27.98 9.48
C GLY A 96 -6.65 -26.81 9.39
N GLU A 97 -7.70 -26.85 10.20
CA GLU A 97 -8.73 -25.84 10.18
C GLU A 97 -8.18 -24.46 10.55
N ARG A 98 -7.40 -24.39 11.64
CA ARG A 98 -6.81 -23.17 12.20
C ARG A 98 -5.29 -23.29 12.30
N GLY A 99 -4.61 -22.15 12.26
CA GLY A 99 -3.16 -22.04 12.42
C GLY A 99 -2.81 -21.35 13.73
N PHE A 100 -2.15 -20.20 13.63
CA PHE A 100 -1.89 -19.33 14.78
C PHE A 100 -3.17 -18.61 15.23
N VAL A 101 -3.37 -18.53 16.54
CA VAL A 101 -4.43 -17.73 17.17
C VAL A 101 -3.79 -16.81 18.20
N LEU A 102 -3.92 -15.51 17.98
CA LEU A 102 -3.30 -14.48 18.83
C LEU A 102 -4.29 -13.95 19.86
N SER A 103 -3.80 -13.54 21.03
CA SER A 103 -4.54 -12.75 22.01
C SER A 103 -3.59 -12.05 22.98
N ASN A 104 -3.95 -10.84 23.43
CA ASN A 104 -3.22 -10.10 24.47
C ASN A 104 -1.69 -10.06 24.24
N SER A 105 -1.25 -9.85 23.01
CA SER A 105 0.15 -10.04 22.60
C SER A 105 0.69 -8.88 21.76
N THR A 106 1.94 -8.47 21.98
CA THR A 106 2.60 -7.38 21.24
C THR A 106 4.01 -7.74 20.77
N ASN A 107 4.46 -7.09 19.68
CA ASN A 107 5.80 -7.26 19.10
C ASN A 107 6.13 -8.73 18.79
N ILE A 108 5.26 -9.38 18.02
CA ILE A 108 5.41 -10.77 17.58
C ILE A 108 5.72 -10.79 16.09
N VAL A 109 6.72 -11.59 15.69
CA VAL A 109 7.06 -11.83 14.29
C VAL A 109 6.75 -13.29 13.95
N ILE A 110 5.92 -13.52 12.94
CA ILE A 110 5.64 -14.83 12.36
C ILE A 110 6.21 -14.85 10.94
N SER A 111 7.19 -15.71 10.70
CA SER A 111 7.97 -15.65 9.47
C SER A 111 8.32 -16.98 8.81
N GLY A 112 8.23 -17.01 7.48
CA GLY A 112 8.72 -18.11 6.66
C GLY A 112 7.78 -19.32 6.53
N PHE A 113 6.57 -19.25 7.05
CA PHE A 113 5.63 -20.38 7.01
C PHE A 113 4.90 -20.47 5.67
N ALA A 114 4.55 -21.69 5.26
CA ALA A 114 3.58 -21.97 4.22
C ALA A 114 2.23 -22.31 4.87
N PHE A 115 1.27 -21.41 4.75
CA PHE A 115 -0.05 -21.52 5.36
C PHE A 115 -1.05 -22.16 4.39
N ARG A 116 -1.74 -23.20 4.85
CA ARG A 116 -2.73 -24.01 4.10
C ARG A 116 -4.01 -24.25 4.92
N GLN A 117 -4.34 -23.32 5.82
CA GLN A 117 -5.51 -23.39 6.70
C GLN A 117 -6.81 -23.19 5.92
N SER A 118 -7.94 -23.63 6.48
CA SER A 118 -9.28 -23.39 5.91
C SER A 118 -10.07 -22.26 6.60
N THR A 119 -9.50 -21.63 7.63
CA THR A 119 -10.14 -20.51 8.34
C THR A 119 -9.21 -19.31 8.44
N THR A 120 -9.83 -18.14 8.60
CA THR A 120 -9.17 -16.84 8.73
C THR A 120 -8.10 -16.79 9.81
N LEU A 121 -6.93 -16.21 9.49
CA LEU A 121 -5.97 -15.73 10.48
C LEU A 121 -6.35 -14.32 10.94
N ASP A 122 -6.69 -14.21 12.22
CA ASP A 122 -7.13 -12.97 12.86
C ASP A 122 -5.98 -12.32 13.65
N ILE A 123 -5.77 -11.02 13.45
CA ILE A 123 -4.91 -10.19 14.30
C ILE A 123 -5.82 -9.28 15.13
N PRO A 124 -6.19 -9.71 16.36
CA PRO A 124 -7.27 -9.10 17.11
C PRO A 124 -6.89 -7.78 17.77
N THR A 125 -7.90 -7.08 18.28
CA THR A 125 -7.82 -5.71 18.83
C THR A 125 -6.97 -5.58 20.09
N ASN A 126 -6.82 -6.68 20.83
CA ASN A 126 -5.98 -6.78 22.02
C ASN A 126 -4.53 -7.21 21.68
N CYS A 127 -4.16 -7.13 20.41
CA CYS A 127 -2.78 -7.24 19.95
C CYS A 127 -2.29 -5.90 19.37
N SER A 128 -0.97 -5.76 19.21
CA SER A 128 -0.35 -4.63 18.51
C SER A 128 1.04 -5.00 17.99
N ALA A 129 1.55 -4.28 16.99
CA ALA A 129 2.89 -4.51 16.46
C ALA A 129 3.15 -5.98 16.03
N ILE A 130 2.13 -6.63 15.45
CA ILE A 130 2.25 -7.98 14.91
C ILE A 130 2.81 -7.90 13.49
N ARG A 131 3.81 -8.73 13.18
CA ARG A 131 4.42 -8.79 11.86
C ARG A 131 4.27 -10.17 11.24
N LEU A 132 3.58 -10.24 10.11
CA LEU A 132 3.57 -11.41 9.23
C LEU A 132 4.55 -11.14 8.09
N THR A 133 5.67 -11.86 8.04
CA THR A 133 6.69 -11.60 7.02
C THR A 133 7.28 -12.83 6.37
N ARG A 134 7.51 -12.78 5.06
CA ARG A 134 8.15 -13.87 4.31
C ARG A 134 7.36 -15.18 4.30
N ASN A 135 6.04 -15.10 4.41
CA ASN A 135 5.16 -16.27 4.41
C ASN A 135 4.54 -16.52 3.04
N ASP A 136 4.16 -17.75 2.82
CA ASP A 136 3.47 -18.23 1.63
C ASP A 136 2.04 -18.60 2.03
N PHE A 137 1.06 -17.83 1.56
CA PHE A 137 -0.36 -17.99 1.86
C PHE A 137 -1.08 -18.59 0.66
N GLN A 138 -1.58 -19.80 0.85
CA GLN A 138 -2.48 -20.49 -0.05
C GLN A 138 -3.47 -21.28 0.79
N PHE A 139 -4.37 -20.55 1.48
CA PHE A 139 -5.39 -21.20 2.31
C PHE A 139 -6.25 -22.12 1.46
N ALA A 140 -6.91 -23.09 2.11
CA ALA A 140 -7.84 -23.98 1.44
C ALA A 140 -8.88 -23.14 0.71
N ASP A 141 -9.10 -23.48 -0.56
CA ASP A 141 -10.05 -22.82 -1.44
C ASP A 141 -11.45 -23.41 -1.22
N ASP A 142 -11.90 -23.33 0.03
CA ASP A 142 -13.15 -23.87 0.52
C ASP A 142 -13.91 -22.78 1.27
N GLY A 143 -15.19 -22.62 0.97
CA GLY A 143 -16.02 -21.55 1.51
C GLY A 143 -15.62 -20.15 1.04
N ASP A 144 -15.76 -19.17 1.93
CA ASP A 144 -15.56 -17.74 1.68
C ASP A 144 -14.59 -17.03 2.66
N PRO A 145 -13.60 -17.70 3.28
CA PRO A 145 -12.81 -17.05 4.31
C PRO A 145 -11.99 -15.91 3.72
N TYR A 146 -11.97 -14.80 4.45
CA TYR A 146 -10.89 -13.84 4.35
C TYR A 146 -9.62 -14.49 4.89
N TRP A 147 -8.48 -14.33 4.24
CA TRP A 147 -7.28 -15.06 4.67
C TRP A 147 -6.64 -14.41 5.90
N VAL A 148 -6.40 -13.11 5.85
CA VAL A 148 -5.86 -12.34 6.97
C VAL A 148 -6.79 -11.17 7.30
N VAL A 149 -7.23 -11.06 8.55
CA VAL A 149 -8.00 -9.91 9.03
C VAL A 149 -7.24 -9.18 10.13
N VAL A 150 -6.98 -7.90 9.91
CA VAL A 150 -6.23 -7.02 10.80
C VAL A 150 -7.18 -6.10 11.57
N ARG A 151 -7.15 -6.19 12.89
CA ARG A 151 -7.84 -5.27 13.81
C ARG A 151 -6.87 -4.56 14.77
N ALA A 152 -5.65 -5.06 14.90
CA ALA A 152 -4.58 -4.49 15.71
C ALA A 152 -3.87 -3.32 15.03
N ASN A 153 -3.51 -2.32 15.84
CA ASN A 153 -2.65 -1.21 15.43
C ASN A 153 -1.21 -1.68 15.16
N ASP A 154 -0.49 -0.88 14.35
CA ASP A 154 0.94 -1.01 14.06
C ASP A 154 1.32 -2.38 13.44
N THR A 155 0.33 -3.07 12.85
CA THR A 155 0.52 -4.36 12.18
C THR A 155 1.33 -4.17 10.90
N LYS A 156 2.25 -5.10 10.64
CA LYS A 156 3.06 -5.15 9.42
C LYS A 156 2.81 -6.45 8.66
N ILE A 157 2.38 -6.34 7.41
CA ILE A 157 2.23 -7.47 6.49
C ILE A 157 3.21 -7.24 5.36
N ASP A 158 4.34 -7.95 5.35
CA ASP A 158 5.38 -7.67 4.37
C ASP A 158 6.08 -8.88 3.78
N ARG A 159 6.49 -8.79 2.51
CA ARG A 159 7.22 -9.86 1.82
C ARG A 159 6.48 -11.19 1.84
N ASN A 160 5.16 -11.21 1.85
CA ASN A 160 4.40 -12.46 1.76
C ASN A 160 3.96 -12.72 0.31
N HIS A 161 3.64 -13.96 -0.02
CA HIS A 161 2.96 -14.31 -1.28
C HIS A 161 1.55 -14.80 -0.94
N PHE A 162 0.52 -14.11 -1.45
CA PHE A 162 -0.88 -14.53 -1.36
C PHE A 162 -1.33 -14.95 -2.75
N HIS A 163 -1.71 -16.22 -2.95
CA HIS A 163 -1.92 -16.69 -4.32
C HIS A 163 -2.90 -17.85 -4.52
N ASN A 164 -3.41 -17.96 -5.75
CA ASN A 164 -4.24 -19.07 -6.23
C ASN A 164 -5.56 -19.24 -5.45
N LYS A 165 -6.28 -18.14 -5.24
CA LYS A 165 -7.63 -18.18 -4.68
C LYS A 165 -8.66 -18.17 -5.80
N THR A 166 -9.62 -19.09 -5.77
CA THR A 166 -10.73 -19.13 -6.75
C THR A 166 -12.10 -18.90 -6.12
N THR A 167 -12.16 -18.95 -4.80
CA THR A 167 -13.36 -18.62 -4.01
C THR A 167 -13.53 -17.12 -3.77
N THR A 168 -14.75 -16.73 -3.36
CA THR A 168 -15.01 -15.41 -2.76
C THR A 168 -14.23 -15.24 -1.45
N GLY A 169 -14.07 -14.01 -1.00
CA GLY A 169 -13.26 -13.64 0.16
C GLY A 169 -11.97 -12.92 -0.25
N ILE A 170 -11.43 -12.13 0.68
CA ILE A 170 -10.35 -11.17 0.47
C ILE A 170 -9.04 -11.73 1.03
N PHE A 171 -7.90 -11.46 0.39
CA PHE A 171 -6.60 -11.88 0.96
C PHE A 171 -6.31 -11.15 2.27
N VAL A 172 -6.35 -9.81 2.26
CA VAL A 172 -6.07 -8.98 3.44
C VAL A 172 -7.18 -7.96 3.67
N VAL A 173 -7.84 -8.07 4.83
CA VAL A 173 -8.80 -7.07 5.32
C VAL A 173 -8.16 -6.27 6.46
N VAL A 174 -8.26 -4.95 6.41
CA VAL A 174 -7.91 -4.07 7.54
C VAL A 174 -9.18 -3.39 8.03
N ASP A 175 -9.55 -3.62 9.28
CA ASP A 175 -10.83 -3.18 9.82
C ASP A 175 -10.63 -2.29 11.04
N GLY A 176 -10.09 -2.81 12.14
CA GLY A 176 -9.99 -2.08 13.41
C GLY A 176 -10.93 -2.59 14.51
N PRO A 177 -11.06 -1.84 15.63
CA PRO A 177 -11.50 -2.44 16.87
C PRO A 177 -13.00 -2.62 17.09
N ASN A 178 -13.81 -1.86 16.38
CA ASN A 178 -15.27 -1.93 16.47
C ASN A 178 -15.87 -1.82 15.07
N LYS A 179 -17.03 -1.21 14.85
CA LYS A 179 -17.64 -1.05 13.52
C LYS A 179 -17.30 0.27 12.82
N THR A 180 -16.71 1.23 13.55
CA THR A 180 -16.51 2.61 13.07
C THR A 180 -15.05 3.01 13.03
N ASP A 181 -14.21 2.48 13.92
CA ASP A 181 -12.81 2.89 14.05
C ASP A 181 -11.87 2.01 13.22
N MET A 182 -10.77 2.58 12.76
CA MET A 182 -9.76 1.85 11.99
C MET A 182 -8.60 1.36 12.87
N ALA A 183 -8.00 0.23 12.48
CA ALA A 183 -6.65 -0.12 12.92
C ALA A 183 -5.67 0.96 12.42
N GLN A 184 -4.84 1.47 13.31
CA GLN A 184 -3.94 2.59 13.06
C GLN A 184 -2.57 2.13 12.57
N ASN A 185 -1.94 2.89 11.67
CA ASN A 185 -0.56 2.72 11.20
C ASN A 185 -0.24 1.32 10.61
N VAL A 186 -1.23 0.65 10.03
CA VAL A 186 -1.01 -0.65 9.39
C VAL A 186 -0.16 -0.46 8.12
N GLN A 187 0.87 -1.28 7.96
CA GLN A 187 1.78 -1.24 6.82
C GLN A 187 1.72 -2.56 6.05
N ILE A 188 1.35 -2.48 4.77
CA ILE A 188 1.30 -3.61 3.84
C ILE A 188 2.32 -3.33 2.74
N PHE A 189 3.45 -4.04 2.73
CA PHE A 189 4.51 -3.71 1.79
C PHE A 189 5.33 -4.87 1.25
N ARG A 190 5.77 -4.77 -0.01
CA ARG A 190 6.56 -5.83 -0.68
C ARG A 190 5.89 -7.19 -0.71
N ASN A 191 4.56 -7.26 -0.64
CA ASN A 191 3.84 -8.51 -0.83
C ASN A 191 3.63 -8.77 -2.32
N HIS A 192 3.58 -10.05 -2.67
CA HIS A 192 3.13 -10.54 -3.96
C HIS A 192 1.70 -11.04 -3.80
N PHE A 193 0.75 -10.44 -4.50
CA PHE A 193 -0.61 -10.94 -4.63
C PHE A 193 -0.76 -11.46 -6.04
N SER A 194 -1.11 -12.73 -6.22
CA SER A 194 -1.25 -13.28 -7.57
C SER A 194 -2.45 -14.21 -7.72
N ASP A 195 -2.97 -14.30 -8.94
CA ASP A 195 -3.86 -15.39 -9.34
C ASP A 195 -5.11 -15.54 -8.45
N HIS A 196 -5.88 -14.46 -8.34
CA HIS A 196 -7.23 -14.53 -7.76
C HIS A 196 -8.25 -14.61 -8.89
N SER A 197 -8.91 -15.74 -9.05
CA SER A 197 -9.88 -15.98 -10.13
C SER A 197 -11.25 -16.30 -9.56
N PHE A 198 -11.98 -15.26 -9.17
CA PHE A 198 -13.35 -15.37 -8.68
C PHE A 198 -14.32 -14.81 -9.73
N THR A 199 -15.36 -15.56 -10.08
CA THR A 199 -16.32 -15.20 -11.15
C THR A 199 -17.57 -14.49 -10.64
N GLY A 200 -17.73 -14.32 -9.32
CA GLY A 200 -18.85 -13.58 -8.77
C GLY A 200 -18.65 -12.06 -8.84
N ASP A 201 -19.67 -11.33 -8.40
CA ASP A 201 -19.74 -9.88 -8.63
C ASP A 201 -18.99 -9.03 -7.60
N ASN A 202 -18.79 -9.53 -6.37
CA ASN A 202 -18.23 -8.74 -5.26
C ASN A 202 -17.54 -9.64 -4.23
N GLY A 203 -16.54 -9.10 -3.54
CA GLY A 203 -15.87 -9.76 -2.41
C GLY A 203 -14.62 -10.54 -2.81
N GLY A 204 -14.08 -10.27 -4.00
CA GLY A 204 -12.86 -10.88 -4.53
C GLY A 204 -11.64 -9.95 -4.46
N GLU A 205 -11.66 -8.91 -3.62
CA GLU A 205 -10.55 -7.96 -3.52
C GLU A 205 -9.29 -8.66 -2.95
N PRO A 206 -8.08 -8.41 -3.49
CA PRO A 206 -6.83 -8.70 -2.80
C PRO A 206 -6.72 -7.96 -1.46
N ILE A 207 -6.98 -6.65 -1.46
CA ILE A 207 -6.94 -5.83 -0.25
C ILE A 207 -8.23 -5.04 -0.09
N ARG A 208 -8.82 -5.11 1.10
CA ARG A 208 -9.84 -4.16 1.55
C ARG A 208 -9.41 -3.43 2.81
N PHE A 209 -9.25 -2.12 2.70
CA PHE A 209 -8.80 -1.26 3.78
C PHE A 209 -9.99 -0.49 4.35
N GLY A 210 -10.73 -1.12 5.25
CA GLY A 210 -11.94 -0.62 5.89
C GLY A 210 -13.23 -1.22 5.33
N VAL A 211 -14.33 -0.57 5.64
CA VAL A 211 -15.68 -0.85 5.12
C VAL A 211 -16.50 0.44 5.22
N SER A 212 -17.64 0.53 4.54
CA SER A 212 -18.49 1.74 4.54
C SER A 212 -18.69 2.35 5.94
N GLY A 213 -19.01 1.54 6.96
CA GLY A 213 -19.18 2.00 8.35
C GLY A 213 -17.98 2.76 8.93
N ARG A 214 -16.77 2.53 8.40
CA ARG A 214 -15.49 3.11 8.82
C ARG A 214 -14.97 4.21 7.90
N ALA A 215 -15.72 4.61 6.88
CA ALA A 215 -15.25 5.54 5.85
C ALA A 215 -14.58 6.81 6.40
N LEU A 216 -15.19 7.40 7.44
CA LEU A 216 -14.72 8.67 8.04
C LEU A 216 -13.57 8.49 9.04
N ALA A 217 -13.23 7.26 9.43
CA ALA A 217 -12.14 7.03 10.36
C ALA A 217 -10.80 7.12 9.63
N ASN A 218 -9.91 7.98 10.14
CA ASN A 218 -8.54 8.05 9.69
C ASN A 218 -7.78 6.81 10.18
N ALA A 219 -7.10 6.12 9.27
CA ALA A 219 -6.29 4.95 9.61
C ALA A 219 -4.78 5.20 9.57
N GLY A 220 -4.31 6.23 8.84
CA GLY A 220 -2.88 6.44 8.57
C GLY A 220 -2.20 5.23 7.94
N GLY A 221 -2.96 4.40 7.22
CA GLY A 221 -2.51 3.13 6.65
C GLY A 221 -1.60 3.32 5.44
N LYS A 222 -0.71 2.37 5.20
CA LYS A 222 0.23 2.38 4.09
C LYS A 222 0.19 1.09 3.30
N VAL A 223 -0.03 1.19 1.99
CA VAL A 223 0.05 0.08 1.02
C VAL A 223 1.11 0.43 0.00
N GLU A 224 2.31 -0.14 0.15
CA GLU A 224 3.50 0.32 -0.57
C GLU A 224 4.33 -0.80 -1.19
N TYR A 225 4.87 -0.59 -2.39
CA TYR A 225 5.79 -1.55 -3.02
C TYR A 225 5.22 -2.97 -3.15
N ASN A 226 3.90 -3.14 -3.32
CA ASN A 226 3.30 -4.47 -3.53
C ASN A 226 3.10 -4.74 -5.03
N LEU A 227 3.21 -6.01 -5.40
CA LEU A 227 2.93 -6.48 -6.76
C LEU A 227 1.61 -7.26 -6.76
N PHE A 228 0.73 -6.91 -7.70
CA PHE A 228 -0.53 -7.60 -7.98
C PHE A 228 -0.48 -8.13 -9.41
N GLU A 229 -0.58 -9.44 -9.61
CA GLU A 229 -0.56 -10.07 -10.93
C GLU A 229 -1.75 -10.99 -11.13
N ARG A 230 -2.57 -10.74 -12.16
CA ARG A 230 -3.76 -11.57 -12.45
C ARG A 230 -4.71 -11.66 -11.24
N CYS A 231 -4.84 -10.56 -10.51
CA CYS A 231 -5.83 -10.40 -9.45
C CYS A 231 -7.19 -10.04 -10.08
N ASN A 232 -7.91 -11.08 -10.49
CA ASN A 232 -9.10 -11.00 -11.33
C ASN A 232 -10.42 -11.24 -10.59
N GLY A 233 -10.38 -11.36 -9.26
CA GLY A 233 -11.55 -11.67 -8.44
C GLY A 233 -12.56 -10.53 -8.32
N ASP A 234 -12.13 -9.28 -8.45
CA ASP A 234 -12.96 -8.10 -8.23
C ASP A 234 -12.44 -6.91 -9.06
N PRO A 235 -13.28 -5.97 -9.50
CA PRO A 235 -12.82 -4.70 -10.07
C PRO A 235 -12.00 -3.83 -9.08
N GLU A 236 -11.94 -4.15 -7.79
CA GLU A 236 -11.16 -3.43 -6.80
C GLU A 236 -9.96 -4.29 -6.33
N ALA A 237 -8.77 -4.10 -6.92
CA ALA A 237 -7.55 -4.78 -6.45
C ALA A 237 -7.13 -4.26 -5.06
N ILE A 238 -7.18 -2.94 -4.88
CA ILE A 238 -7.00 -2.27 -3.60
C ILE A 238 -8.25 -1.42 -3.35
N SER A 239 -9.12 -1.89 -2.47
CA SER A 239 -10.35 -1.20 -2.11
C SER A 239 -10.20 -0.45 -0.78
N VAL A 240 -10.07 0.87 -0.85
CA VAL A 240 -9.95 1.75 0.31
C VAL A 240 -11.34 2.22 0.73
N LYS A 241 -11.73 1.90 1.95
CA LYS A 241 -13.03 2.21 2.56
C LYS A 241 -12.84 2.88 3.93
N SER A 242 -11.82 3.74 4.02
CA SER A 242 -11.44 4.53 5.19
C SER A 242 -10.66 5.78 4.76
N SER A 243 -10.34 6.67 5.71
CA SER A 243 -9.71 7.97 5.42
C SER A 243 -8.21 7.99 5.72
N GLY A 244 -7.49 8.93 5.09
CA GLY A 244 -6.11 9.27 5.44
C GLY A 244 -5.07 8.20 5.13
N ASN A 245 -5.28 7.38 4.10
CA ASN A 245 -4.36 6.31 3.72
C ASN A 245 -3.35 6.76 2.66
N THR A 246 -2.23 6.05 2.54
CA THR A 246 -1.24 6.23 1.47
C THR A 246 -1.08 4.94 0.68
N ILE A 247 -1.29 5.01 -0.64
CA ILE A 247 -1.20 3.90 -1.57
C ILE A 247 -0.16 4.28 -2.63
N ARG A 248 1.05 3.75 -2.54
CA ARG A 248 2.14 4.23 -3.40
C ARG A 248 3.14 3.18 -3.85
N TYR A 249 3.74 3.42 -5.01
CA TYR A 249 4.82 2.59 -5.56
C TYR A 249 4.44 1.11 -5.75
N ASN A 250 3.15 0.81 -5.88
CA ASN A 250 2.67 -0.52 -6.18
C ASN A 250 2.70 -0.78 -7.69
N THR A 251 2.73 -2.05 -8.07
CA THR A 251 2.54 -2.47 -9.47
C THR A 251 1.33 -3.39 -9.55
N ILE A 252 0.34 -2.99 -10.35
CA ILE A 252 -0.82 -3.82 -10.70
C ILE A 252 -0.67 -4.18 -12.17
N ARG A 253 -0.53 -5.48 -12.45
CA ARG A 253 -0.26 -6.00 -13.78
C ARG A 253 -1.30 -7.05 -14.17
N ASP A 254 -1.81 -6.96 -15.40
CA ASP A 254 -2.72 -7.94 -16.00
C ASP A 254 -3.89 -8.34 -15.07
N SER A 255 -4.42 -7.37 -14.33
CA SER A 255 -5.45 -7.57 -13.32
C SER A 255 -6.76 -6.91 -13.73
N LYS A 256 -7.89 -7.55 -13.39
CA LYS A 256 -9.23 -6.98 -13.57
C LYS A 256 -9.39 -5.71 -12.73
N GLY A 257 -8.96 -5.79 -11.47
CA GLY A 257 -9.13 -4.70 -10.52
C GLY A 257 -7.95 -3.74 -10.48
N GLY A 258 -8.26 -2.51 -10.13
CA GLY A 258 -7.28 -1.45 -9.92
C GLY A 258 -7.35 -0.85 -8.50
N ILE A 259 -6.94 0.41 -8.35
CA ILE A 259 -6.97 1.12 -7.05
C ILE A 259 -8.28 1.88 -6.94
N VAL A 260 -9.10 1.56 -5.93
CA VAL A 260 -10.38 2.23 -5.72
C VAL A 260 -10.43 2.89 -4.36
N LEU A 261 -10.49 4.23 -4.35
CA LEU A 261 -10.89 5.00 -3.18
C LEU A 261 -12.41 4.96 -3.10
N ARG A 262 -12.92 3.85 -2.54
CA ARG A 262 -14.34 3.50 -2.61
C ARG A 262 -15.17 4.27 -1.58
N HIS A 263 -14.62 4.49 -0.39
CA HIS A 263 -15.18 5.37 0.63
C HIS A 263 -14.07 6.05 1.44
N GLY A 264 -14.41 7.16 2.09
CA GLY A 264 -13.50 7.91 2.93
C GLY A 264 -12.83 9.07 2.18
N ASN A 265 -12.00 9.83 2.89
CA ASN A 265 -11.47 11.11 2.42
C ASN A 265 -9.95 11.19 2.68
N GLY A 266 -9.27 12.14 2.05
CA GLY A 266 -7.90 12.52 2.41
C GLY A 266 -6.83 11.46 2.15
N SER A 267 -7.12 10.45 1.33
CA SER A 267 -6.14 9.44 0.92
C SER A 267 -5.26 9.90 -0.25
N THR A 268 -4.02 9.43 -0.30
CA THR A 268 -3.04 9.71 -1.36
C THR A 268 -2.77 8.45 -2.18
N VAL A 269 -2.80 8.57 -3.51
CA VAL A 269 -2.43 7.53 -4.48
C VAL A 269 -1.28 8.06 -5.33
N GLU A 270 -0.08 7.55 -5.10
CA GLU A 270 1.16 8.16 -5.59
C GLU A 270 2.09 7.15 -6.28
N GLY A 271 2.58 7.47 -7.48
CA GLY A 271 3.71 6.73 -8.06
C GLY A 271 3.42 5.25 -8.35
N ASN A 272 2.16 4.86 -8.59
CA ASN A 272 1.80 3.47 -8.88
C ASN A 272 1.89 3.18 -10.38
N TYR A 273 2.27 1.95 -10.71
CA TYR A 273 2.24 1.39 -12.06
C TYR A 273 1.01 0.51 -12.23
N LEU A 274 0.13 0.84 -13.16
CA LEU A 274 -1.02 0.01 -13.56
C LEU A 274 -0.86 -0.32 -15.04
N ILE A 275 -0.50 -1.57 -15.34
CA ILE A 275 0.00 -1.98 -16.66
C ILE A 275 -0.77 -3.20 -17.15
N GLY A 276 -1.49 -3.04 -18.26
CA GLY A 276 -2.36 -4.10 -18.78
C GLY A 276 -3.51 -4.43 -17.82
N GLY A 277 -4.37 -5.35 -18.22
CA GLY A 277 -5.59 -5.65 -17.46
C GLY A 277 -6.74 -4.73 -17.82
N PHE A 278 -7.62 -4.43 -16.85
CA PHE A 278 -8.91 -3.80 -17.12
C PHE A 278 -9.04 -2.37 -16.57
N ASP A 279 -9.31 -2.19 -15.28
CA ASP A 279 -9.53 -0.85 -14.70
C ASP A 279 -8.30 -0.33 -13.93
N GLY A 280 -8.13 0.99 -13.91
CA GLY A 280 -7.01 1.68 -13.27
C GLY A 280 -7.34 2.26 -11.89
N VAL A 281 -7.43 3.59 -11.78
CA VAL A 281 -7.74 4.30 -10.53
C VAL A 281 -9.16 4.84 -10.56
N ARG A 282 -9.95 4.58 -9.51
CA ARG A 282 -11.30 5.16 -9.34
C ARG A 282 -11.44 5.82 -7.99
N ILE A 283 -11.96 7.05 -7.97
CA ILE A 283 -12.03 7.86 -6.75
C ILE A 283 -13.45 8.34 -6.43
N TYR A 284 -13.82 8.24 -5.16
CA TYR A 284 -14.99 8.84 -4.52
C TYR A 284 -14.55 9.52 -3.23
N GLY A 285 -15.34 10.47 -2.74
CA GLY A 285 -14.99 11.19 -1.52
C GLY A 285 -13.95 12.29 -1.76
N ASN A 286 -13.52 12.89 -0.66
CA ASN A 286 -12.98 14.25 -0.67
C ASN A 286 -11.48 14.32 -0.46
N ASP A 287 -10.89 15.44 -0.91
CA ASP A 287 -9.55 15.89 -0.52
C ASP A 287 -8.44 14.86 -0.84
N HIS A 288 -8.64 14.07 -1.89
CA HIS A 288 -7.67 13.08 -2.36
C HIS A 288 -6.52 13.70 -3.15
N VAL A 289 -5.35 13.06 -3.10
CA VAL A 289 -4.19 13.43 -3.92
C VAL A 289 -3.80 12.24 -4.78
N ILE A 290 -3.91 12.38 -6.10
CA ILE A 290 -3.64 11.34 -7.10
C ILE A 290 -2.52 11.84 -8.01
N VAL A 291 -1.28 11.39 -7.76
CA VAL A 291 -0.09 11.97 -8.40
C VAL A 291 0.92 10.94 -8.89
N ASN A 292 1.68 11.28 -9.93
CA ASN A 292 2.77 10.45 -10.45
C ASN A 292 2.39 9.02 -10.86
N ASN A 293 1.11 8.72 -11.08
CA ASN A 293 0.73 7.35 -11.45
C ASN A 293 0.93 7.15 -12.95
N TYR A 294 1.43 5.97 -13.33
CA TYR A 294 1.57 5.53 -14.73
C TYR A 294 0.56 4.44 -15.03
N LEU A 295 -0.36 4.72 -15.94
CA LEU A 295 -1.46 3.85 -16.32
C LEU A 295 -1.39 3.56 -17.81
N SER A 296 -1.13 2.31 -18.18
CA SER A 296 -0.87 1.96 -19.57
C SER A 296 -1.46 0.64 -20.02
N GLY A 297 -2.03 0.62 -21.23
CA GLY A 297 -2.55 -0.59 -21.86
C GLY A 297 -3.78 -1.18 -21.17
N LEU A 298 -4.52 -0.39 -20.38
CA LEU A 298 -5.73 -0.83 -19.70
C LEU A 298 -6.89 -0.97 -20.70
N SER A 299 -7.58 -2.11 -20.67
CA SER A 299 -8.72 -2.39 -21.56
C SER A 299 -10.05 -1.77 -21.10
N GLY A 300 -10.07 -1.21 -19.89
CA GLY A 300 -11.17 -0.46 -19.30
C GLY A 300 -10.79 1.00 -19.08
N ARG A 301 -11.20 1.57 -17.94
CA ARG A 301 -11.02 3.01 -17.65
C ARG A 301 -9.78 3.23 -16.81
N ALA A 302 -8.87 4.08 -17.29
CA ALA A 302 -7.61 4.35 -16.61
C ALA A 302 -7.79 5.19 -15.35
N LEU A 303 -8.41 6.36 -15.43
CA LEU A 303 -8.63 7.21 -14.25
C LEU A 303 -10.06 7.73 -14.23
N VAL A 304 -10.81 7.40 -13.17
CA VAL A 304 -12.23 7.73 -13.03
C VAL A 304 -12.48 8.65 -11.85
N VAL A 305 -13.03 9.84 -12.12
CA VAL A 305 -13.55 10.78 -11.13
C VAL A 305 -15.03 10.46 -10.86
N GLY A 306 -15.30 9.90 -9.68
CA GLY A 306 -16.61 9.40 -9.32
C GLY A 306 -17.61 10.49 -8.92
N SER A 307 -18.76 10.53 -9.59
CA SER A 307 -19.96 11.23 -9.11
C SER A 307 -20.66 10.47 -7.99
N GLY A 308 -21.34 11.16 -7.08
CA GLY A 308 -21.95 10.59 -5.90
C GLY A 308 -23.42 10.19 -6.04
N SER A 309 -23.82 9.16 -5.31
CA SER A 309 -25.22 8.91 -4.94
C SER A 309 -25.64 9.74 -3.72
N THR A 310 -24.65 10.23 -2.98
CA THR A 310 -24.77 11.23 -1.92
C THR A 310 -23.73 12.32 -2.17
N ARG A 311 -23.89 13.49 -1.54
CA ARG A 311 -22.88 14.56 -1.58
C ARG A 311 -21.67 14.12 -0.75
N ASP A 312 -21.87 14.05 0.56
CA ASP A 312 -20.86 13.69 1.55
C ASP A 312 -21.49 12.87 2.68
N HIS A 313 -20.86 11.76 3.03
CA HIS A 313 -21.16 11.08 4.28
C HIS A 313 -20.73 11.94 5.49
N ASN A 314 -21.46 11.79 6.59
CA ASN A 314 -21.23 12.53 7.82
C ASN A 314 -21.31 11.63 9.08
N PRO A 315 -20.73 12.07 10.22
CA PRO A 315 -20.68 11.25 11.43
C PRO A 315 -22.03 10.86 12.01
N SER A 316 -23.11 11.59 11.68
CA SER A 316 -24.46 11.31 12.22
C SER A 316 -25.18 10.16 11.50
N GLU A 317 -24.65 9.69 10.38
CA GLU A 317 -25.24 8.61 9.60
C GLU A 317 -25.05 7.23 10.22
N THR A 318 -26.06 6.39 10.02
CA THR A 318 -25.98 4.95 10.28
C THR A 318 -25.09 4.26 9.24
N GLU A 319 -24.64 3.04 9.57
CA GLU A 319 -23.84 2.21 8.65
C GLU A 319 -24.55 1.95 7.31
N THR A 320 -25.88 1.81 7.31
CA THR A 320 -26.68 1.60 6.09
C THR A 320 -26.72 2.84 5.22
N GLN A 321 -26.89 4.03 5.82
CA GLN A 321 -26.83 5.30 5.10
C GLN A 321 -25.45 5.52 4.47
N ARG A 322 -24.39 5.00 5.11
CA ARG A 322 -22.99 5.14 4.66
C ARG A 322 -22.59 4.26 3.46
N ARG A 323 -23.52 3.51 2.87
CA ARG A 323 -23.23 2.59 1.74
C ARG A 323 -23.14 3.30 0.38
N GLY A 324 -23.56 4.56 0.30
CA GLY A 324 -23.53 5.35 -0.92
C GLY A 324 -22.12 5.60 -1.46
N ASN A 325 -22.05 6.21 -2.63
CA ASN A 325 -20.83 6.82 -3.16
C ASN A 325 -20.88 8.31 -2.85
N ASP A 326 -19.87 8.83 -2.17
CA ASP A 326 -19.66 10.28 -2.07
C ASP A 326 -19.22 10.83 -3.42
N ALA A 327 -19.67 12.04 -3.76
CA ALA A 327 -19.13 12.73 -4.90
C ALA A 327 -17.65 13.05 -4.63
N CYS A 328 -16.84 13.03 -5.68
CA CYS A 328 -15.42 13.34 -5.53
C CYS A 328 -15.20 14.86 -5.48
N ASP A 329 -15.05 15.45 -4.29
CA ASP A 329 -14.85 16.89 -4.18
C ASP A 329 -13.42 17.25 -3.72
N ARG A 330 -12.87 18.35 -4.27
CA ARG A 330 -11.56 18.92 -3.91
C ARG A 330 -10.36 17.97 -4.10
N ALA A 331 -10.50 16.93 -4.91
CA ALA A 331 -9.38 16.08 -5.26
C ALA A 331 -8.36 16.81 -6.15
N VAL A 332 -7.09 16.45 -6.00
CA VAL A 332 -5.98 16.90 -6.83
C VAL A 332 -5.47 15.72 -7.66
N ILE A 333 -5.55 15.84 -8.97
CA ILE A 333 -5.11 14.85 -9.95
C ILE A 333 -4.02 15.50 -10.79
N ALA A 334 -2.76 15.20 -10.49
CA ALA A 334 -1.65 15.88 -11.14
C ALA A 334 -0.45 15.01 -11.46
N HIS A 335 0.31 15.36 -12.50
CA HIS A 335 1.51 14.62 -12.89
C HIS A 335 1.26 13.14 -13.14
N ASN A 336 0.07 12.73 -13.58
CA ASN A 336 -0.18 11.34 -13.97
C ASN A 336 0.12 11.16 -15.47
N THR A 337 0.58 9.97 -15.86
CA THR A 337 0.78 9.59 -17.26
C THR A 337 -0.18 8.46 -17.62
N LEU A 338 -1.08 8.72 -18.56
CA LEU A 338 -2.03 7.75 -19.11
C LEU A 338 -1.65 7.50 -20.56
N ILE A 339 -1.40 6.23 -20.94
CA ILE A 339 -0.94 5.87 -22.29
C ILE A 339 -1.69 4.65 -22.83
N ASP A 340 -2.30 4.79 -24.00
CA ASP A 340 -2.87 3.68 -24.78
C ASP A 340 -3.88 2.84 -23.97
N ASN A 341 -4.72 3.51 -23.19
CA ASN A 341 -5.83 2.88 -22.48
C ASN A 341 -7.12 3.02 -23.30
N ALA A 342 -8.05 2.08 -23.13
CA ALA A 342 -9.34 2.12 -23.81
C ALA A 342 -10.21 3.32 -23.35
N GLY A 343 -10.21 3.59 -22.04
CA GLY A 343 -10.73 4.81 -21.43
C GLY A 343 -9.59 5.54 -20.72
N MET A 344 -9.48 6.85 -20.93
CA MET A 344 -8.38 7.66 -20.39
C MET A 344 -8.79 8.33 -19.08
N LEU A 345 -9.05 9.63 -19.09
CA LEU A 345 -9.59 10.36 -17.94
C LEU A 345 -11.10 10.51 -18.09
N GLU A 346 -11.85 9.88 -17.20
CA GLU A 346 -13.30 9.83 -17.29
C GLU A 346 -13.99 10.30 -16.01
N GLY A 347 -15.23 10.75 -16.15
CA GLY A 347 -16.12 11.04 -15.03
C GLY A 347 -17.37 10.19 -15.10
N GLU A 348 -17.88 9.79 -13.94
CA GLU A 348 -19.18 9.11 -13.86
C GLU A 348 -20.34 10.12 -13.83
N THR A 349 -21.57 9.61 -14.02
CA THR A 349 -22.79 10.42 -13.96
C THR A 349 -23.78 9.82 -12.97
N ARG A 350 -23.97 10.49 -11.84
CA ARG A 350 -24.96 10.19 -10.78
C ARG A 350 -25.59 11.50 -10.30
N ALA A 351 -26.44 11.42 -9.28
CA ALA A 351 -27.20 12.56 -8.76
C ALA A 351 -26.34 13.74 -8.28
N PHE A 352 -25.13 13.47 -7.78
CA PHE A 352 -24.23 14.50 -7.26
C PHE A 352 -22.93 14.53 -8.08
N GLU A 353 -22.76 15.58 -8.88
CA GLU A 353 -21.53 15.79 -9.64
C GLU A 353 -20.34 16.14 -8.71
N PRO A 354 -19.11 15.72 -9.07
CA PRO A 354 -17.87 16.19 -8.43
C PRO A 354 -17.73 17.72 -8.42
N GLN A 355 -17.03 18.28 -7.44
CA GLN A 355 -16.81 19.73 -7.30
C GLN A 355 -15.38 20.10 -6.93
N ASN A 356 -14.87 21.22 -7.46
CA ASN A 356 -13.59 21.80 -7.07
C ASN A 356 -12.38 20.87 -7.29
N VAL A 357 -12.48 19.92 -8.22
CA VAL A 357 -11.38 19.03 -8.56
C VAL A 357 -10.33 19.79 -9.38
N THR A 358 -9.05 19.59 -9.05
CA THR A 358 -7.91 20.11 -9.81
C THR A 358 -7.34 19.01 -10.68
N ILE A 359 -7.26 19.25 -11.99
CA ILE A 359 -6.66 18.36 -12.99
C ILE A 359 -5.55 19.14 -13.68
N ALA A 360 -4.31 18.90 -13.27
CA ALA A 360 -3.18 19.70 -13.72
C ALA A 360 -1.97 18.84 -14.09
N ASP A 361 -1.18 19.27 -15.08
CA ASP A 361 0.13 18.69 -15.36
C ASP A 361 0.10 17.17 -15.67
N ASN A 362 -1.02 16.63 -16.16
CA ASN A 362 -1.12 15.24 -16.58
C ASN A 362 -0.74 15.08 -18.05
N LEU A 363 -0.15 13.93 -18.39
CA LEU A 363 0.17 13.51 -19.75
C LEU A 363 -0.80 12.42 -20.20
N LEU A 364 -1.56 12.66 -21.27
CA LEU A 364 -2.52 11.71 -21.83
C LEU A 364 -2.17 11.45 -23.31
N VAL A 365 -1.87 10.20 -23.63
CA VAL A 365 -1.48 9.77 -24.98
C VAL A 365 -2.37 8.61 -25.44
N GLY A 366 -3.00 8.75 -26.60
CA GLY A 366 -3.80 7.66 -27.17
C GLY A 366 -4.33 7.96 -28.57
N ASP A 367 -4.62 6.90 -29.32
CA ASP A 367 -5.01 6.97 -30.73
C ASP A 367 -6.50 6.71 -31.02
N SER A 368 -7.28 6.33 -30.00
CA SER A 368 -8.70 6.03 -30.15
C SER A 368 -9.56 6.67 -29.05
N GLY A 369 -10.83 6.94 -29.37
CA GLY A 369 -11.78 7.51 -28.41
C GLY A 369 -11.48 8.96 -28.08
N ASP A 370 -11.83 9.37 -26.86
CA ASP A 370 -11.55 10.69 -26.30
C ASP A 370 -10.57 10.57 -25.14
N LEU A 371 -9.59 11.48 -25.07
CA LEU A 371 -8.62 11.54 -23.97
C LEU A 371 -9.27 12.02 -22.66
N VAL A 372 -10.32 12.82 -22.73
CA VAL A 372 -11.04 13.33 -21.54
C VAL A 372 -12.55 13.24 -21.75
N ALA A 373 -13.23 12.38 -21.01
CA ALA A 373 -14.67 12.17 -21.07
C ALA A 373 -15.30 12.34 -19.68
N MET A 374 -15.38 13.58 -19.19
CA MET A 374 -15.88 13.89 -17.86
C MET A 374 -17.40 14.01 -17.82
N GLY A 375 -18.03 13.50 -16.75
CA GLY A 375 -19.46 13.76 -16.48
C GLY A 375 -19.76 15.24 -16.20
N ALA A 376 -18.80 15.95 -15.57
CA ALA A 376 -18.86 17.40 -15.33
C ALA A 376 -17.46 18.01 -15.44
N THR A 377 -17.37 19.20 -16.04
CA THR A 377 -16.11 19.97 -16.20
C THR A 377 -16.19 21.36 -15.59
N THR A 378 -17.40 21.84 -15.28
CA THR A 378 -17.64 23.14 -14.64
C THR A 378 -17.26 23.08 -13.16
N GLY A 379 -16.60 24.13 -12.68
CA GLY A 379 -16.13 24.20 -11.28
C GLY A 379 -14.86 23.40 -11.01
N PHE A 380 -14.23 22.84 -12.05
CA PHE A 380 -12.92 22.22 -11.97
C PHE A 380 -11.83 23.22 -12.34
N THR A 381 -10.61 22.98 -11.83
CA THR A 381 -9.41 23.70 -12.25
C THR A 381 -8.62 22.83 -13.22
N TRP A 382 -8.42 23.32 -14.45
CA TRP A 382 -7.63 22.64 -15.48
C TRP A 382 -6.38 23.45 -15.81
N LYS A 383 -5.20 22.84 -15.77
CA LYS A 383 -3.93 23.54 -16.07
C LYS A 383 -2.91 22.63 -16.72
N SER A 384 -2.24 23.10 -17.77
CA SER A 384 -0.99 22.51 -18.31
C SER A 384 -1.03 20.98 -18.49
N ASN A 385 -2.19 20.40 -18.81
CA ASN A 385 -2.23 19.00 -19.23
C ASN A 385 -1.66 18.90 -20.66
N LEU A 386 -0.94 17.82 -20.98
CA LEU A 386 -0.41 17.56 -22.31
C LEU A 386 -1.17 16.40 -22.93
N LEU A 387 -1.78 16.64 -24.09
CA LEU A 387 -2.51 15.65 -24.87
C LEU A 387 -1.74 15.29 -26.15
N TRP A 388 -1.78 14.02 -26.54
CA TRP A 388 -1.19 13.55 -27.80
C TRP A 388 -1.87 12.31 -28.37
N GLY A 389 -1.67 12.08 -29.67
CA GLY A 389 -2.19 10.94 -30.43
C GLY A 389 -3.42 11.28 -31.29
N ALA A 390 -3.95 10.28 -31.97
CA ALA A 390 -5.10 10.42 -32.87
C ALA A 390 -6.46 10.52 -32.15
N ALA A 391 -6.53 10.20 -30.86
CA ALA A 391 -7.75 10.35 -30.06
C ALA A 391 -8.23 11.81 -30.01
N GLY A 392 -9.54 12.00 -29.87
CA GLY A 392 -10.14 13.30 -29.62
C GLY A 392 -9.71 13.89 -28.27
N ASN A 393 -9.76 15.22 -28.13
CA ASN A 393 -9.55 15.83 -26.81
C ASN A 393 -10.69 15.48 -25.83
N GLY A 394 -11.86 15.09 -26.35
CA GLY A 394 -13.11 15.02 -25.60
C GLY A 394 -13.55 16.39 -25.08
N ASN A 395 -14.01 16.43 -23.83
CA ASN A 395 -14.67 17.60 -23.25
C ASN A 395 -13.80 18.46 -22.31
N ILE A 396 -12.49 18.27 -22.33
CA ILE A 396 -11.55 19.14 -21.61
C ILE A 396 -11.67 20.61 -22.09
N PRO A 397 -11.70 21.61 -21.18
CA PRO A 397 -11.74 23.02 -21.57
C PRO A 397 -10.48 23.46 -22.35
N ALA A 398 -10.65 24.32 -23.37
CA ALA A 398 -9.58 24.74 -24.29
C ALA A 398 -8.36 25.40 -23.62
N GLY A 399 -8.51 25.99 -22.43
CA GLY A 399 -7.39 26.57 -21.66
C GLY A 399 -6.71 25.60 -20.70
N GLY A 400 -7.21 24.36 -20.60
CA GLY A 400 -6.76 23.36 -19.65
C GLY A 400 -5.62 22.46 -20.14
N PHE A 401 -5.27 22.54 -21.42
CA PHE A 401 -4.29 21.65 -22.05
C PHE A 401 -3.53 22.30 -23.20
N ILE A 402 -2.42 21.67 -23.55
CA ILE A 402 -1.73 21.82 -24.82
C ILE A 402 -1.75 20.47 -25.55
N ARG A 403 -1.70 20.49 -26.89
CA ARG A 403 -1.58 19.28 -27.70
C ARG A 403 -0.26 19.33 -28.48
N ALA A 404 0.66 18.42 -28.14
CA ALA A 404 1.98 18.33 -28.76
C ALA A 404 2.57 16.93 -28.54
N ASN A 405 3.49 16.50 -29.41
CA ASN A 405 4.15 15.21 -29.25
C ASN A 405 5.05 15.23 -28.00
N PRO A 406 4.81 14.38 -26.99
CA PRO A 406 5.61 14.34 -25.76
C PRO A 406 7.00 13.75 -25.96
N LEU A 407 7.32 13.23 -27.16
CA LEU A 407 8.59 12.60 -27.49
C LEU A 407 8.94 11.50 -26.47
N LEU A 408 8.02 10.55 -26.27
CA LEU A 408 8.24 9.44 -25.36
C LEU A 408 9.14 8.37 -25.99
N ALA A 409 9.98 7.75 -25.17
CA ALA A 409 10.70 6.53 -25.50
C ALA A 409 10.48 5.47 -24.41
N GLN A 410 10.27 4.23 -24.82
CA GLN A 410 10.07 3.13 -23.88
C GLN A 410 11.42 2.64 -23.34
N GLY A 411 11.53 2.58 -22.01
CA GLY A 411 12.67 1.97 -21.32
C GLY A 411 12.65 0.44 -21.39
N ALA A 412 13.75 -0.18 -20.97
CA ALA A 412 13.88 -1.65 -20.92
C ALA A 412 12.90 -2.30 -19.91
N ASP A 413 12.38 -1.52 -18.97
CA ASP A 413 11.35 -1.91 -18.01
C ASP A 413 9.91 -1.75 -18.55
N GLY A 414 9.76 -1.32 -19.80
CA GLY A 414 8.47 -1.13 -20.46
C GLY A 414 7.79 0.21 -20.16
N VAL A 415 8.40 1.09 -19.36
CA VAL A 415 7.83 2.41 -19.02
C VAL A 415 8.24 3.44 -20.08
N SER A 416 7.27 4.15 -20.61
CA SER A 416 7.50 5.26 -21.55
C SER A 416 7.85 6.54 -20.80
N ARG A 417 9.04 7.09 -21.10
CA ARG A 417 9.61 8.29 -20.45
C ARG A 417 9.86 9.41 -21.45
N LEU A 418 9.96 10.63 -20.96
CA LEU A 418 10.29 11.80 -21.77
C LEU A 418 11.69 11.66 -22.37
N THR A 419 11.87 12.22 -23.57
CA THR A 419 13.19 12.35 -24.18
C THR A 419 13.59 13.81 -24.33
N ALA A 420 14.87 14.04 -24.60
CA ALA A 420 15.42 15.37 -24.82
C ALA A 420 14.60 16.17 -25.84
N GLY A 421 14.21 17.38 -25.46
CA GLY A 421 13.40 18.28 -26.30
C GLY A 421 11.90 18.05 -26.21
N SER A 422 11.43 17.16 -25.33
CA SER A 422 10.00 17.02 -25.07
C SER A 422 9.36 18.35 -24.64
N PRO A 423 8.18 18.70 -25.19
CA PRO A 423 7.43 19.88 -24.76
C PRO A 423 6.86 19.75 -23.34
N ALA A 424 6.95 18.58 -22.71
CA ALA A 424 6.57 18.38 -21.32
C ALA A 424 7.60 18.94 -20.33
N ILE A 425 8.86 19.08 -20.76
CA ILE A 425 9.98 19.44 -19.88
C ILE A 425 9.84 20.88 -19.40
N GLY A 426 9.78 21.06 -18.08
CA GLY A 426 9.62 22.33 -17.39
C GLY A 426 8.30 23.05 -17.66
N ALA A 427 7.31 22.35 -18.21
CA ALA A 427 6.06 22.94 -18.69
C ALA A 427 4.91 22.87 -17.65
N ALA A 428 5.11 22.22 -16.51
CA ALA A 428 4.08 22.13 -15.48
C ALA A 428 3.84 23.49 -14.79
N THR A 429 2.58 23.86 -14.64
CA THR A 429 2.14 25.14 -14.03
C THR A 429 1.18 24.95 -12.85
N GLY A 430 0.73 23.73 -12.57
CA GLY A 430 -0.03 23.42 -11.37
C GLY A 430 0.81 23.63 -10.11
N SER A 431 0.16 23.85 -8.97
CA SER A 431 0.82 24.17 -7.70
C SER A 431 1.00 22.96 -6.78
N THR A 432 0.66 21.75 -7.24
CA THR A 432 0.72 20.53 -6.43
C THR A 432 2.17 20.19 -6.08
N ALA A 433 2.54 20.29 -4.81
CA ALA A 433 3.87 19.94 -4.37
C ALA A 433 4.04 18.41 -4.39
N VAL A 434 4.96 17.92 -5.21
CA VAL A 434 5.34 16.52 -5.30
C VAL A 434 6.87 16.48 -5.30
N ALA A 435 7.47 15.71 -4.38
CA ALA A 435 8.89 15.80 -4.09
C ALA A 435 9.76 15.18 -5.18
N ASP A 436 9.40 13.96 -5.58
CA ASP A 436 10.02 13.20 -6.64
C ASP A 436 8.96 12.70 -7.63
N ASP A 437 9.39 12.07 -8.71
CA ASP A 437 8.55 11.59 -9.80
C ASP A 437 8.24 10.08 -9.65
N ILE A 438 7.84 9.41 -10.73
CA ILE A 438 7.57 7.96 -10.70
C ILE A 438 8.85 7.10 -10.59
N ASP A 439 9.97 7.61 -11.08
CA ASP A 439 11.27 6.93 -11.08
C ASP A 439 12.13 7.26 -9.85
N GLY A 440 11.74 8.26 -9.07
CA GLY A 440 12.48 8.74 -7.89
C GLY A 440 13.39 9.94 -8.16
N ASP A 441 13.31 10.54 -9.35
CA ASP A 441 13.99 11.78 -9.71
C ASP A 441 13.30 12.98 -9.03
N GLN A 442 14.09 13.92 -8.52
CA GLN A 442 13.56 15.09 -7.81
C GLN A 442 12.97 16.10 -8.80
N ARG A 443 11.72 16.52 -8.60
CA ARG A 443 11.02 17.44 -9.53
C ARG A 443 11.49 18.90 -9.46
N GLY A 444 12.17 19.30 -8.40
CA GLY A 444 12.66 20.69 -8.26
C GLY A 444 11.56 21.76 -8.36
N SER A 445 11.90 22.92 -8.91
CA SER A 445 10.97 24.08 -9.04
C SER A 445 10.40 24.29 -10.44
N VAL A 446 11.06 23.72 -11.45
CA VAL A 446 10.65 23.73 -12.86
C VAL A 446 10.37 22.28 -13.20
N ARG A 447 9.09 21.92 -13.21
CA ARG A 447 8.63 20.52 -13.17
C ARG A 447 8.08 20.11 -14.53
N ASP A 448 8.12 18.82 -14.78
CA ASP A 448 7.64 18.25 -16.03
C ASP A 448 6.15 17.86 -15.96
N ILE A 449 5.49 17.89 -17.12
CA ILE A 449 4.13 17.37 -17.28
C ILE A 449 4.18 15.83 -17.38
N GLY A 450 3.33 15.15 -16.63
CA GLY A 450 3.29 13.69 -16.54
C GLY A 450 4.05 13.13 -15.34
N ALA A 451 4.07 11.80 -15.23
CA ALA A 451 4.60 11.06 -14.09
C ALA A 451 6.12 10.99 -14.03
N ASP A 452 6.78 11.19 -15.17
CA ASP A 452 8.23 11.21 -15.36
C ASP A 452 8.74 12.65 -15.23
N GLU A 453 9.88 12.83 -14.58
CA GLU A 453 10.69 14.04 -14.60
C GLU A 453 11.94 13.72 -15.42
N TYR A 454 12.13 14.43 -16.54
CA TYR A 454 13.18 14.11 -17.50
C TYR A 454 14.55 14.06 -16.83
N SER A 455 15.09 12.84 -16.78
CA SER A 455 16.39 12.53 -16.20
C SER A 455 17.20 11.70 -17.18
N THR A 456 18.51 11.95 -17.22
CA THR A 456 19.47 11.04 -17.88
C THR A 456 20.06 10.02 -16.90
N GLY A 457 19.65 10.09 -15.62
CA GLY A 457 20.03 9.12 -14.60
C GLY A 457 19.29 7.79 -14.78
N PRO A 458 19.75 6.72 -14.11
CA PRO A 458 18.98 5.49 -14.04
C PRO A 458 17.75 5.70 -13.16
N ALA A 459 16.60 5.19 -13.60
CA ALA A 459 15.40 5.13 -12.78
C ALA A 459 15.66 4.36 -11.47
N LEU A 460 15.30 4.98 -10.33
CA LEU A 460 15.49 4.39 -8.99
C LEU A 460 14.31 3.50 -8.58
N ARG A 461 13.15 3.73 -9.22
CA ARG A 461 11.91 2.95 -9.08
C ARG A 461 11.49 2.45 -10.46
N HIS A 462 10.93 1.25 -10.50
CA HIS A 462 10.48 0.58 -11.71
C HIS A 462 9.25 -0.29 -11.39
N PRO A 463 8.48 -0.72 -12.41
CA PRO A 463 7.42 -1.70 -12.22
C PRO A 463 7.97 -2.95 -11.53
N LEU A 464 7.37 -3.33 -10.40
CA LEU A 464 7.83 -4.43 -9.59
C LEU A 464 7.68 -5.76 -10.32
N THR A 465 8.60 -6.66 -10.03
CA THR A 465 8.60 -8.05 -10.47
C THR A 465 8.54 -8.97 -9.24
N ALA A 466 8.32 -10.26 -9.48
CA ALA A 466 8.36 -11.25 -8.41
C ALA A 466 9.72 -11.34 -7.66
N ALA A 467 10.79 -10.74 -8.21
CA ALA A 467 12.08 -10.63 -7.52
C ALA A 467 12.11 -9.52 -6.45
N ASP A 468 11.26 -8.50 -6.59
CA ASP A 468 11.24 -7.31 -5.71
C ASP A 468 10.33 -7.47 -4.49
N VAL A 469 9.46 -8.49 -4.54
CA VAL A 469 8.37 -8.74 -3.60
C VAL A 469 8.31 -10.21 -3.16
N GLY A 470 7.40 -10.51 -2.24
CA GLY A 470 7.16 -11.86 -1.77
C GLY A 470 8.28 -12.39 -0.87
N PRO A 471 8.23 -13.69 -0.53
CA PRO A 471 9.05 -14.27 0.53
C PRO A 471 10.55 -14.08 0.34
N ASN A 472 10.99 -14.03 -0.92
CA ASN A 472 12.39 -13.95 -1.31
C ASN A 472 12.91 -12.54 -1.57
N ALA A 473 12.06 -11.52 -1.51
CA ALA A 473 12.48 -10.13 -1.66
C ALA A 473 13.61 -9.75 -0.69
N PRO A 474 14.50 -8.81 -1.08
CA PRO A 474 15.57 -8.28 -0.22
C PRO A 474 15.09 -7.87 1.18
#